data_AF-A0A4R3YLI2-F1
#
_entry.id   AF-A0A4R3YLI2-F1
#
_cell.length_a   1.000
_cell.length_b   1.000
_cell.length_c   1.000
_cell.angle_alpha   90.00
_cell.angle_beta   90.00
_cell.angle_gamma   90.00
#
_symmetry.space_group_name_H-M   'P 1'
#
loop_
_entity.id
_entity.type
_entity.pdbx_description
1 polymer ?
#
loop_
_entity_poly.entity_id
_entity_poly.type
_entity_poly.pdbx_seq_one_letter_code
_entity_poly.pdbx_strand_id
1 'polypeptide(L)' 'MKKITEKQKERHFLARRNENYRESLRLDGHDLPLVTLDASETEQQIQQLRARYER' A
#
# COMPACT_ATOMS: atom_id res chain seq x y z
N MET A 1 -22.35 19.95 -9.06
CA MET A 1 -21.27 18.93 -9.05
C MET A 1 -21.89 17.55 -8.89
N LYS A 2 -21.54 16.55 -9.72
CA LYS A 2 -22.05 15.19 -9.57
C LYS A 2 -21.37 14.52 -8.38
N LYS A 3 -22.15 13.95 -7.45
CA LYS A 3 -21.62 13.30 -6.25
C LYS A 3 -20.88 12.01 -6.65
N ILE A 4 -19.65 11.86 -6.19
CA ILE A 4 -18.86 10.63 -6.37
C ILE A 4 -19.46 9.51 -5.52
N THR A 5 -19.53 8.29 -6.07
CA THR A 5 -20.03 7.12 -5.34
C THR A 5 -18.96 6.53 -4.43
N GLU A 6 -19.35 5.78 -3.40
CA GLU A 6 -18.39 5.10 -2.52
C GLU A 6 -17.47 4.16 -3.28
N LYS A 7 -18.00 3.39 -4.25
CA LYS A 7 -17.19 2.53 -5.13
C LYS A 7 -16.15 3.31 -5.93
N GLN A 8 -16.47 4.53 -6.35
CA GLN A 8 -15.52 5.39 -7.06
C GLN A 8 -14.42 5.92 -6.15
N LYS A 9 -14.75 6.25 -4.88
CA LYS A 9 -13.76 6.64 -3.87
C LYS A 9 -12.83 5.48 -3.51
N GLU A 10 -13.39 4.30 -3.26
CA GLU A 10 -12.63 3.09 -2.94
C GLU A 10 -11.65 2.75 -4.07
N ARG A 11 -12.13 2.74 -5.32
CA ARG A 11 -11.25 2.51 -6.48
C ARG A 11 -10.14 3.56 -6.56
N HIS A 12 -10.44 4.83 -6.29
CA HIS A 12 -9.43 5.88 -6.30
C HIS A 12 -8.38 5.68 -5.19
N PHE A 13 -8.80 5.31 -3.99
CA PHE A 13 -7.91 4.98 -2.89
C PHE A 13 -7.00 3.79 -3.22
N LEU A 14 -7.58 2.68 -3.67
CA LEU A 14 -6.83 1.46 -4.01
C LEU A 14 -5.78 1.72 -5.10
N ALA A 15 -6.07 2.58 -6.07
CA ALA A 15 -5.15 2.93 -7.14
C ALA A 15 -3.92 3.74 -6.68
N ARG A 16 -4.02 4.48 -5.56
CA ARG A 16 -2.97 5.43 -5.14
C ARG A 16 -2.33 5.12 -3.79
N ARG A 17 -2.93 4.25 -2.96
CA ARG A 17 -2.49 4.00 -1.59
C ARG A 17 -1.00 3.64 -1.46
N ASN A 18 -0.45 2.82 -2.36
CA ASN A 18 0.94 2.37 -2.28
C ASN A 18 1.92 3.46 -2.71
N GLU A 19 1.58 4.21 -3.76
CA GLU A 19 2.36 5.37 -4.19
C GLU A 19 2.37 6.46 -3.10
N ASN A 20 1.20 6.80 -2.58
CA ASN A 20 1.06 7.77 -1.51
C ASN A 20 1.85 7.37 -0.26
N TYR A 21 1.86 6.08 0.10
CA TYR A 21 2.64 5.59 1.24
C TYR A 21 4.15 5.73 1.01
N ARG A 22 4.65 5.39 -0.18
CA ARG A 22 6.06 5.61 -0.55
C ARG A 22 6.43 7.09 -0.49
N GLU A 23 5.64 7.97 -1.08
CA GLU A 23 5.92 9.41 -1.04
C GLU A 23 5.83 9.98 0.38
N SER A 24 4.92 9.48 1.20
CA SER A 24 4.86 9.83 2.62
C SER A 24 6.16 9.46 3.34
N LEU A 25 6.68 8.25 3.11
CA LEU A 25 7.94 7.81 3.71
C LEU A 25 9.15 8.61 3.21
N ARG A 26 9.12 9.09 1.96
CA ARG A 26 10.15 10.00 1.44
C ARG A 26 10.18 11.34 2.16
N LEU A 27 9.03 11.85 2.65
CA LEU A 27 9.01 13.05 3.49
C LEU A 27 9.77 12.84 4.80
N ASP A 28 9.77 11.60 5.31
CA ASP A 28 10.53 11.20 6.50
C ASP A 28 11.98 10.76 6.17
N GLY A 29 12.41 10.91 4.92
CA GLY A 29 13.76 10.58 4.46
C GLY A 29 14.00 9.11 4.13
N HIS A 30 12.96 8.27 4.08
CA HIS A 30 13.06 6.88 3.69
C HIS A 30 12.87 6.71 2.17
N ASP A 31 13.85 6.10 1.49
CA ASP A 31 13.72 5.69 0.10
C ASP A 31 13.48 4.18 -0.01
N LEU A 32 12.25 3.82 -0.37
CA LEU A 32 11.77 2.44 -0.45
C LEU A 32 11.18 2.16 -1.84
N PRO A 33 11.29 0.92 -2.34
CA PRO A 33 10.67 0.53 -3.60
C PRO A 33 9.14 0.60 -3.50
N LEU A 34 8.50 0.86 -4.64
CA LEU A 34 7.03 0.82 -4.73
C LEU A 34 6.53 -0.61 -4.52
N VAL A 35 5.58 -0.79 -3.62
CA VAL A 35 4.88 -2.07 -3.45
C VAL A 35 3.84 -2.22 -4.56
N THR A 36 4.01 -3.23 -5.40
CA THR A 36 3.08 -3.58 -6.51
C THR A 36 2.23 -4.81 -6.23
N LEU A 37 2.44 -5.45 -5.06
CA LEU A 37 1.70 -6.63 -4.64
C LEU A 37 0.22 -6.32 -4.46
N ASP A 38 -0.62 -7.28 -4.82
CA ASP A 38 -2.02 -7.25 -4.45
C ASP A 38 -2.21 -7.54 -2.95
N ALA A 39 -3.47 -7.52 -2.48
CA ALA A 39 -3.75 -7.71 -1.06
C ALA A 39 -3.37 -9.10 -0.54
N SER A 40 -3.57 -10.15 -1.35
CA SER A 40 -3.26 -11.54 -0.96
C SER A 40 -1.76 -11.77 -0.93
N GLU A 41 -1.06 -11.31 -1.96
CA GLU A 41 0.40 -11.37 -2.05
C GLU A 41 1.06 -10.60 -0.90
N THR A 42 0.52 -9.43 -0.56
CA THR A 42 1.01 -8.63 0.58
C THR A 42 0.89 -9.39 1.90
N GLU A 43 -0.26 -10.04 2.14
CA GLU A 43 -0.46 -10.81 3.37
C GLU A 43 0.50 -12.00 3.47
N GLN A 44 0.67 -12.75 2.38
CA GLN A 44 1.63 -13.85 2.32
C GLN A 44 3.06 -13.37 2.58
N GLN A 45 3.46 -12.25 1.98
CA GLN A 45 4.78 -11.67 2.18
C GLN A 45 5.01 -11.25 3.64
N ILE A 46 4.01 -10.66 4.30
CA ILE A 46 4.09 -10.29 5.71
C ILE A 46 4.31 -11.54 6.58
N GLN A 47 3.58 -12.63 6.35
CA GLN A 47 3.75 -13.86 7.12
C GLN A 47 5.17 -14.44 6.96
N GLN A 48 5.71 -14.43 5.75
CA GLN A 48 7.08 -14.87 5.48
C GLN A 48 8.12 -14.00 6.21
N LEU A 49 7.93 -12.68 6.21
CA LEU A 49 8.82 -11.75 6.90
C LEU A 49 8.77 -11.97 8.42
N ARG A 50 7.58 -12.15 9.00
CA ARG A 50 7.42 -12.47 10.43
C ARG A 50 8.15 -13.75 10.80
N ALA A 51 7.93 -14.83 10.05
CA ALA A 51 8.60 -16.11 10.28
C ALA A 51 10.14 -16.02 10.20
N ARG A 52 10.67 -15.08 9.41
CA ARG A 52 12.11 -14.85 9.25
C ARG A 52 12.72 -14.03 10.39
N TYR A 53 12.03 -12.98 10.85
CA TYR A 53 12.61 -11.97 11.74
C TYR A 53 12.12 -12.04 13.20
N GLU A 54 11.03 -12.75 13.49
CA GLU A 54 10.50 -12.94 14.86
C GLU A 54 11.09 -14.18 15.56
N ARG A 55 12.19 -14.73 15.05
CA ARG A 55 12.94 -15.84 15.65
C ARG A 55 13.94 -15.39 16.69
#